data_AF-A0A3S2V7B1-F1
#
_entry.id   AF-A0A3S2V7B1-F1
#
_cell.length_a   1.000
_cell.length_b   1.000
_cell.length_c   1.000
_cell.angle_alpha   90.00
_cell.angle_beta   90.00
_cell.angle_gamma   90.00
#
_symmetry.space_group_name_H-M   'P 1'
#
loop_
_entity.id
_entity.type
_entity.pdbx_description
1 polymer ?
#
loop_
_entity_poly.entity_id
_entity_poly.type
_entity_poly.pdbx_seq_one_letter_code
_entity_poly.pdbx_strand_id
1 'polypeptide(L)' 'MELENYKTHILLLAQKWRLQMLTPEELQELHNWYRSLEDTDLEAPLEMSVDRVEKLLHRLFSNNDRLKADDDSACPPYPL' A
#
# COMPACT_ATOMS: atom_id res chain seq x y z
N MET A 1 9.49 -15.60 -2.61
CA MET A 1 8.19 -15.55 -3.31
C MET A 1 7.00 -15.30 -2.35
N GLU A 2 7.24 -15.00 -1.06
CA GLU A 2 6.16 -14.80 -0.07
C GLU A 2 5.77 -13.31 0.10
N LEU A 3 6.70 -12.39 -0.17
CA LEU A 3 6.49 -10.96 0.02
C LEU A 3 5.44 -10.37 -0.95
N GLU A 4 5.46 -10.81 -2.22
CA GLU A 4 4.51 -10.34 -3.24
C GLU A 4 3.09 -10.83 -2.99
N ASN A 5 2.95 -12.04 -2.46
CA ASN A 5 1.66 -12.63 -2.15
C ASN A 5 1.02 -11.93 -0.94
N TYR A 6 1.81 -11.68 0.11
CA TYR A 6 1.37 -10.93 1.28
C TYR A 6 0.96 -9.50 0.91
N LYS A 7 1.77 -8.82 0.09
CA LYS A 7 1.45 -7.48 -0.43
C LYS A 7 0.11 -7.45 -1.19
N THR A 8 -0.10 -8.40 -2.10
CA THR A 8 -1.36 -8.50 -2.88
C THR A 8 -2.57 -8.75 -1.97
N HIS A 9 -2.36 -9.53 -0.92
CA HIS A 9 -3.38 -9.80 0.10
C HIS A 9 -3.79 -8.53 0.87
N ILE A 10 -2.84 -7.73 1.36
CA ILE A 10 -3.16 -6.46 2.03
C ILE A 10 -3.91 -5.48 1.11
N LEU A 11 -3.58 -5.46 -0.18
CA LEU A 11 -4.28 -4.64 -1.19
C LEU A 11 -5.76 -5.05 -1.32
N LEU A 12 -6.02 -6.35 -1.39
CA LEU A 12 -7.38 -6.92 -1.39
C LEU A 12 -8.14 -6.54 -0.11
N LEU A 13 -7.49 -6.62 1.05
CA LEU A 13 -8.08 -6.22 2.33
C LEU A 13 -8.47 -4.74 2.33
N ALA A 14 -7.58 -3.84 1.88
CA ALA A 14 -7.86 -2.40 1.80
C ALA A 14 -9.02 -2.08 0.84
N GLN A 15 -9.12 -2.80 -0.28
CA GLN A 15 -10.21 -2.62 -1.25
C GLN A 15 -11.55 -3.11 -0.69
N LYS A 16 -11.57 -4.26 0.01
CA LYS A 16 -12.74 -4.74 0.75
C LYS A 16 -13.13 -3.79 1.88
N TRP A 17 -12.15 -3.17 2.53
CA TRP A 17 -12.37 -2.21 3.62
C TRP A 17 -13.14 -0.98 3.14
N ARG A 18 -12.73 -0.43 1.99
CA ARG A 18 -13.42 0.68 1.33
C ARG A 18 -14.87 0.34 0.99
N LEU A 19 -15.14 -0.92 0.64
CA LEU A 19 -16.49 -1.42 0.37
C LEU A 19 -17.27 -1.79 1.63
N GLN A 20 -16.68 -1.65 2.83
CA GLN A 20 -17.23 -2.12 4.11
C GLN A 20 -17.63 -3.61 4.08
N MET A 21 -16.92 -4.40 3.27
CA MET A 21 -17.14 -5.84 3.09
C MET A 21 -16.10 -6.69 3.82
N LEU A 22 -15.27 -6.08 4.66
CA LEU A 22 -14.30 -6.81 5.48
C LEU A 22 -14.99 -7.58 6.60
N THR A 23 -14.53 -8.80 6.82
CA THR A 23 -14.81 -9.53 8.06
C THR A 23 -13.99 -8.92 9.21
N PRO A 24 -14.40 -9.10 10.47
CA PRO A 24 -13.63 -8.62 11.62
C PRO A 24 -12.21 -9.20 11.68
N GLU A 25 -12.01 -10.43 11.21
CA GLU A 25 -10.69 -11.07 11.11
C GLU A 25 -9.81 -10.34 10.08
N GLU A 26 -10.33 -10.15 8.87
CA GLU A 26 -9.63 -9.46 7.79
C GLU A 26 -9.34 -7.98 8.15
N LEU A 27 -10.24 -7.32 8.88
CA LEU A 27 -10.04 -5.98 9.42
C LEU A 27 -8.92 -5.95 10.46
N GLN A 28 -8.87 -6.94 11.35
CA GLN A 28 -7.82 -7.05 12.36
C GLN A 28 -6.45 -7.30 11.71
N GLU A 29 -6.38 -8.05 10.61
CA GLU A 29 -5.16 -8.21 9.82
C GLU A 29 -4.70 -6.90 9.18
N LEU A 30 -5.60 -6.18 8.50
CA LEU A 30 -5.30 -4.86 7.95
C LEU A 30 -4.83 -3.89 9.04
N HIS A 31 -5.48 -3.94 10.21
CA HIS A 31 -5.14 -3.14 11.37
C HIS A 31 -3.74 -3.45 11.91
N ASN A 32 -3.41 -4.72 12.13
CA ASN A 32 -2.08 -5.12 12.58
C ASN A 32 -0.99 -4.72 11.58
N TRP A 33 -1.27 -4.83 10.28
CA TRP A 33 -0.36 -4.39 9.22
C TRP A 33 -0.13 -2.88 9.27
N TYR A 34 -1.20 -2.08 9.35
CA TYR A 34 -1.12 -0.63 9.40
C TYR A 34 -0.41 -0.15 10.67
N ARG A 35 -0.75 -0.74 11.81
CA ARG A 35 -0.08 -0.48 13.09
C ARG A 35 1.40 -0.81 13.04
N SER A 36 1.80 -1.86 12.33
CA SER A 36 3.21 -2.19 12.14
C SER A 36 3.98 -1.16 11.31
N LEU A 37 3.28 -0.30 10.56
CA LEU A 37 3.88 0.72 9.69
C LEU A 37 3.84 2.14 10.28
N GLU A 38 2.68 2.57 10.76
CA GLU A 38 2.47 3.93 11.29
C GLU A 38 2.44 3.99 12.83
N ASP A 39 2.61 2.85 13.52
CA ASP A 39 2.46 2.72 14.98
C ASP A 39 1.12 3.31 15.50
N THR A 40 0.12 3.34 14.61
CA THR A 40 -1.16 4.01 14.81
C THR A 40 -2.30 3.02 14.57
N ASP A 41 -3.36 3.13 15.36
CA ASP A 41 -4.56 2.31 15.21
C ASP A 41 -5.35 2.72 13.95
N LEU A 42 -5.92 1.74 13.26
CA LEU A 42 -6.75 1.98 12.08
C LEU A 42 -8.10 2.51 12.56
N GLU A 43 -8.33 3.82 12.38
CA GLU A 43 -9.60 4.45 12.73
C GLU A 43 -10.75 3.89 11.86
N ALA A 44 -12.00 4.19 12.23
CA ALA A 44 -13.18 3.81 11.45
C ALA A 44 -12.98 4.06 9.95
N PRO A 45 -13.66 3.31 9.05
CA PRO A 45 -13.61 3.50 7.59
C PRO A 45 -14.19 4.86 7.18
N LEU A 46 -13.46 5.91 7.53
CA LEU A 46 -13.62 7.26 7.08
C LEU A 46 -12.80 7.37 5.81
N GLU A 47 -13.30 8.16 4.88
CA GLU A 47 -12.67 8.40 3.58
C GLU A 47 -11.18 8.79 3.73
N MET A 48 -10.85 9.53 4.80
CA MET A 48 -9.46 9.90 5.13
C MET A 48 -8.58 8.73 5.54
N SER A 49 -9.09 7.76 6.28
CA SER A 49 -8.33 6.60 6.76
C SER A 49 -8.08 5.62 5.60
N VAL A 50 -9.07 5.45 4.70
CA VAL A 50 -8.93 4.68 3.46
C VAL A 50 -7.87 5.30 2.55
N ASP A 51 -7.94 6.61 2.32
CA ASP A 51 -6.97 7.33 1.49
C ASP A 51 -5.53 7.23 2.02
N ARG A 52 -5.34 7.24 3.36
CA ARG A 52 -4.03 7.02 3.99
C ARG A 52 -3.48 5.62 3.73
N VAL A 53 -4.30 4.58 3.93
CA VAL A 53 -3.91 3.18 3.67
C VAL A 53 -3.58 2.99 2.18
N GLU A 54 -4.40 3.52 1.27
CA GLU A 54 -4.14 3.47 -0.18
C GLU A 54 -2.83 4.19 -0.54
N LYS A 55 -2.57 5.38 0.02
CA LYS A 55 -1.30 6.12 -0.18
C LYS A 55 -0.08 5.38 0.35
N LEU A 56 -0.18 4.72 1.51
CA LEU A 56 0.90 3.91 2.07
C LEU A 56 1.18 2.68 1.22
N LEU A 57 0.14 1.98 0.78
CA LEU A 57 0.26 0.88 -0.17
C LEU A 57 0.98 1.39 -1.43
N HIS A 58 0.44 2.42 -2.09
CA HIS A 58 1.07 3.02 -3.27
C HIS A 58 2.54 3.39 -3.04
N ARG A 59 2.88 3.97 -1.89
CA ARG A 59 4.28 4.30 -1.56
C ARG A 59 5.14 3.05 -1.38
N LEU A 60 4.67 2.02 -0.68
CA LEU A 60 5.38 0.77 -0.49
C LEU A 60 5.57 0.00 -1.81
N PHE A 61 4.54 -0.04 -2.65
CA PHE A 61 4.60 -0.66 -3.97
C PHE A 61 5.48 0.14 -4.93
N SER A 62 5.31 1.46 -5.00
CA SER A 62 6.08 2.32 -5.90
C SER A 62 7.55 2.46 -5.48
N ASN A 63 7.88 2.47 -4.19
CA ASN A 63 9.28 2.44 -3.75
C ASN A 63 9.97 1.10 -3.99
N ASN A 64 9.23 -0.02 -4.06
CA ASN A 64 9.83 -1.31 -4.43
C ASN A 64 10.16 -1.37 -5.93
N ASP A 65 9.44 -0.62 -6.78
CA ASP A 65 9.71 -0.55 -8.22
C ASP A 65 10.92 0.35 -8.56
N ARG A 66 11.17 1.38 -7.73
CA ARG A 66 12.34 2.28 -7.91
C ARG A 66 13.70 1.62 -7.69
N LEU A 67 13.76 0.42 -7.10
CA LEU A 67 15.00 -0.36 -7.06
C LEU A 67 15.38 -0.99 -8.42
N LYS A 68 14.54 -0.85 -9.45
CA LYS A 68 14.86 -1.20 -10.84
C LYS A 68 14.98 0.00 -11.79
N ALA A 69 14.83 1.23 -11.30
CA ALA A 69 14.87 2.44 -12.14
C ALA A 69 16.16 3.26 -11.97
N ASP A 70 17.26 2.66 -11.51
CA ASP A 70 18.60 3.27 -11.51
C ASP A 70 19.52 2.66 -12.58
N ASP A 71 18.96 2.10 -13.66
CA ASP A 71 19.70 1.68 -14.86
C ASP A 71 18.89 1.96 -16.15
N ASP A 72 18.19 3.10 -16.23
CA ASP A 72 17.84 3.72 -17.53
C ASP A 72 17.31 5.16 -17.32
N SER A 73 18.19 6.07 -16.93
CA SER A 73 17.96 7.49 -17.20
C SER A 73 19.17 8.07 -17.93
N ALA A 74 19.50 7.42 -19.04
CA ALA A 74 19.94 8.15 -20.22
C ALA A 74 18.75 8.98 -20.72
N CYS A 75 18.42 10.08 -20.02
CA CYS A 75 17.74 11.18 -20.67
C CYS A 75 18.79 11.80 -21.60
N PRO A 76 18.72 11.62 -22.95
CA PRO A 76 19.56 12.43 -23.81
C PRO A 76 19.21 13.91 -23.57
N PRO A 77 20.20 14.82 -23.51
CA PRO A 77 19.89 16.24 -23.49
C PRO A 77 19.13 16.55 -24.79
N TYR A 78 17.88 17.00 -24.67
CA TYR A 78 17.11 17.47 -25.81
C TYR A 78 17.85 18.63 -26.53
N PRO A 79 17.66 18.75 -27.85
CA PRO A 79 18.64 19.33 -28.78
C PRO A 79 18.70 20.86 -28.74
N LEU A 80 19.85 21.38 -29.22
CA LEU A 80 20.19 22.80 -29.43
C LEU A 80 19.17 23.58 -30.25
#